data_AF-A0A7C6HJB2-F1
#
_entry.id   AF-A0A7C6HJB2-F1
#
_cell.length_a   1.000
_cell.length_b   1.000
_cell.length_c   1.000
_cell.angle_alpha   90.00
_cell.angle_beta   90.00
_cell.angle_gamma   90.00
#
_symmetry.space_group_name_H-M   'P 1'
#
loop_
_entity.id
_entity.type
_entity.pdbx_description
1 polymer ?
#
loop_
_entity_poly.entity_id
_entity_poly.type
_entity_poly.pdbx_seq_one_letter_code
_entity_poly.pdbx_strand_id
1 'polypeptide(L)' 'MKLFSRKKRPHEDLLIKEINETKLALEAAYLQFEYVVDPDLIDSCIYELNAIQNRYKYLLKQAKASDKSYIESKFQNH' A
#
# COMPACT_ATOMS: atom_id res chain seq x y z
N MET A 1 -20.43 23.67 -15.73
CA MET A 1 -19.91 23.25 -14.41
C MET A 1 -18.47 22.82 -14.60
N LYS A 2 -17.49 23.60 -14.12
CA LYS A 2 -16.06 23.27 -14.24
C LYS A 2 -15.72 22.28 -13.14
N LEU A 3 -15.68 20.99 -13.50
CA LEU A 3 -15.10 19.95 -12.66
C LEU A 3 -13.60 20.25 -12.58
N PHE A 4 -13.17 20.81 -11.46
CA PHE A 4 -11.75 20.96 -11.15
C PHE A 4 -11.15 19.56 -11.03
N SER A 5 -10.59 19.06 -12.11
CA SER A 5 -9.66 17.93 -12.10
C SER A 5 -8.45 18.35 -11.27
N ARG A 6 -8.47 18.04 -9.97
CA ARG A 6 -7.28 18.11 -9.11
C ARG A 6 -6.25 17.18 -9.75
N LYS A 7 -5.28 17.76 -10.45
CA LYS A 7 -4.11 17.05 -10.96
C LYS A 7 -3.39 16.48 -9.75
N LYS A 8 -3.55 15.17 -9.49
CA LYS A 8 -2.83 14.47 -8.41
C LYS A 8 -1.33 14.63 -8.65
N ARG A 9 -0.58 14.78 -7.57
CA ARG A 9 0.87 14.96 -7.67
C ARG A 9 1.48 13.62 -8.13
N PRO A 10 2.53 13.62 -8.97
CA PRO A 10 3.16 12.38 -9.47
C PRO A 10 3.53 11.39 -8.34
N HIS A 11 3.94 11.93 -7.18
CA HIS A 11 4.26 11.14 -5.98
C HIS A 11 3.04 10.43 -5.36
N GLU A 12 1.87 11.07 -5.36
CA GLU A 12 0.63 10.44 -4.85
C GLU A 12 0.16 9.31 -5.77
N ASP A 13 0.31 9.50 -7.09
CA ASP A 13 -0.06 8.48 -8.06
C ASP A 13 0.86 7.24 -7.98
N LEU A 14 2.17 7.45 -7.76
CA LEU A 14 3.12 6.36 -7.51
C LEU A 14 2.81 5.61 -6.21
N LEU A 15 2.54 6.33 -5.13
CA LEU A 15 2.21 5.70 -3.84
C LEU A 15 0.94 4.86 -3.90
N ILE A 16 -0.11 5.36 -4.57
CA ILE A 16 -1.35 4.60 -4.79
C ILE A 16 -1.07 3.36 -5.65
N LYS A 17 -0.24 3.49 -6.69
CA LYS A 17 0.16 2.34 -7.52
C LYS A 17 0.86 1.27 -6.69
N GLU A 18 1.85 1.64 -5.87
CA GLU A 18 2.58 0.71 -5.00
C GLU A 18 1.67 0.02 -3.97
N ILE A 19 0.68 0.73 -3.43
CA ILE A 19 -0.33 0.16 -2.52
C ILE A 19 -1.15 -0.92 -3.23
N ASN A 20 -1.61 -0.65 -4.45
CA ASN A 20 -2.41 -1.61 -5.22
C ASN A 20 -1.58 -2.84 -5.61
N GLU A 21 -0.35 -2.66 -6.06
CA GLU A 21 0.56 -3.76 -6.38
C GLU A 21 0.85 -4.62 -5.13
N THR A 22 1.10 -3.99 -3.99
CA THR A 22 1.35 -4.70 -2.73
C THR A 22 0.10 -5.45 -2.26
N LYS A 23 -1.10 -4.91 -2.49
CA LYS A 23 -2.37 -5.60 -2.18
C LYS A 23 -2.55 -6.86 -3.03
N LEU A 24 -2.27 -6.79 -4.33
CA LEU A 24 -2.33 -7.96 -5.22
C LEU A 24 -1.31 -9.03 -4.81
N ALA A 25 -0.08 -8.63 -4.48
CA ALA A 25 0.93 -9.55 -3.95
C ALA A 25 0.49 -10.21 -2.64
N LEU A 26 -0.19 -9.45 -1.77
CA LEU A 26 -0.72 -9.97 -0.51
C LEU A 26 -1.79 -11.03 -0.74
N GLU A 27 -2.74 -10.77 -1.65
CA GLU A 27 -3.78 -11.74 -2.03
C GLU A 27 -3.16 -13.02 -2.62
N ALA A 28 -2.15 -12.89 -3.48
CA ALA A 28 -1.43 -14.04 -4.03
C ALA A 28 -0.72 -14.86 -2.93
N ALA A 29 -0.02 -14.20 -2.00
CA ALA A 29 0.66 -14.88 -0.90
C ALA A 29 -0.31 -15.58 0.06
N TYR A 30 -1.49 -15.00 0.29
CA TYR A 30 -2.56 -15.66 1.06
C TYR A 30 -3.05 -16.93 0.39
N LEU A 31 -3.32 -16.90 -0.92
CA LEU A 31 -3.69 -18.09 -1.68
C LEU A 31 -2.59 -19.15 -1.62
N GLN A 32 -1.34 -18.74 -1.79
CA GLN A 32 -0.21 -19.67 -1.71
C GLN A 32 -0.13 -20.34 -0.34
N PHE A 33 -0.30 -19.59 0.75
CA PHE A 33 -0.33 -20.14 2.10
C PHE A 33 -1.49 -21.12 2.33
N GLU A 34 -2.68 -20.87 1.75
CA GLU A 34 -3.82 -21.80 1.85
C GLU A 34 -3.56 -23.16 1.19
N TYR A 35 -2.75 -23.19 0.13
CA TYR A 35 -2.51 -24.40 -0.66
C TYR A 35 -1.14 -25.05 -0.43
N VAL A 36 -0.21 -24.39 0.27
CA VAL A 36 1.10 -24.97 0.55
C VAL A 36 0.96 -26.08 1.59
N VAL A 37 1.41 -27.28 1.22
CA VAL A 37 1.34 -28.49 2.07
C VAL A 37 2.71 -29.04 2.44
N ASP A 38 3.76 -28.54 1.78
CA ASP A 38 5.15 -28.91 2.06
C ASP A 38 5.62 -28.16 3.33
N PRO A 39 5.98 -28.87 4.41
CA PRO A 39 6.43 -28.27 5.66
C PRO A 39 7.60 -27.28 5.51
N ASP A 40 8.55 -27.55 4.61
CA ASP A 40 9.71 -26.68 4.40
C ASP A 40 9.31 -25.37 3.69
N LEU A 41 8.21 -25.39 2.95
CA LEU A 41 7.66 -24.23 2.24
C LEU A 41 6.63 -23.45 3.07
N ILE A 42 6.01 -24.07 4.07
CA ILE A 42 5.08 -23.38 5.00
C ILE A 42 5.79 -22.21 5.68
N ASP A 43 6.97 -22.46 6.25
CA ASP A 43 7.75 -21.42 6.94
C ASP A 43 8.13 -20.29 5.98
N SER A 44 8.58 -20.63 4.76
CA SER A 44 8.89 -19.64 3.73
C SER A 44 7.67 -18.78 3.39
N CYS A 45 6.49 -19.40 3.18
CA CYS A 45 5.25 -18.69 2.92
C CYS A 45 4.83 -17.78 4.08
N ILE A 46 5.03 -18.19 5.33
CA ILE A 46 4.75 -17.36 6.50
C ILE A 46 5.62 -16.11 6.52
N TYR A 47 6.93 -16.26 6.27
CA TYR A 47 7.84 -15.10 6.22
C TYR A 47 7.52 -14.15 5.08
N GLU A 48 7.21 -14.69 3.90
CA GLU A 48 6.81 -13.89 2.74
C GLU A 48 5.53 -13.10 3.01
N LEU A 49 4.49 -13.77 3.53
CA LEU A 49 3.23 -13.13 3.88
C LEU A 49 3.44 -12.00 4.89
N ASN A 50 4.24 -12.24 5.94
CA ASN A 50 4.59 -11.24 6.95
C ASN A 50 5.33 -10.03 6.34
N ALA A 51 6.26 -10.28 5.42
CA ALA A 51 7.01 -9.22 4.75
C ALA A 51 6.08 -8.33 3.91
N ILE A 52 5.17 -8.93 3.13
CA ILE A 52 4.20 -8.21 2.29
C ILE A 52 3.22 -7.42 3.16
N GLN A 53 2.70 -8.01 4.24
CA GLN A 53 1.84 -7.31 5.20
C GLN A 53 2.53 -6.10 5.82
N ASN A 54 3.80 -6.23 6.21
CA ASN A 54 4.57 -5.13 6.79
C ASN A 54 4.80 -4.01 5.77
N ARG A 55 5.11 -4.35 4.52
CA ARG A 55 5.19 -3.38 3.41
C ARG A 55 3.86 -2.66 3.21
N TYR A 56 2.74 -3.38 3.19
CA TYR A 56 1.41 -2.79 3.02
C TYR A 56 1.08 -1.81 4.16
N LYS A 57 1.32 -2.20 5.41
CA LYS A 57 1.16 -1.32 6.59
C LYS A 57 2.01 -0.06 6.48
N TYR A 58 3.26 -0.19 6.04
CA TYR A 58 4.15 0.95 5.83
C TYR A 58 3.62 1.92 4.76
N LEU A 59 3.20 1.41 3.60
CA LEU A 59 2.65 2.25 2.52
C LEU A 59 1.36 2.99 2.95
N LEU A 60 0.48 2.32 3.72
CA LEU A 60 -0.71 2.98 4.27
C LEU A 60 -0.37 4.10 5.26
N LYS A 61 0.70 3.95 6.06
CA LYS A 61 1.18 5.03 6.93
C LYS A 61 1.71 6.22 6.10
N GLN A 62 2.43 5.95 5.02
CA GLN A 62 2.90 6.99 4.10
C GLN A 62 1.75 7.73 3.41
N ALA A 63 0.69 7.02 3.00
CA ALA A 63 -0.49 7.63 2.39
C ALA A 63 -1.20 8.57 3.36
N LYS A 64 -1.42 8.12 4.61
CA LYS A 64 -2.00 8.95 5.67
C LYS A 64 -1.14 10.19 5.98
N ALA A 65 0.17 10.05 6.01
CA ALA A 65 1.08 11.17 6.22
C ALA A 65 1.05 12.17 5.06
N SER A 66 0.96 11.68 3.82
CA SER A 66 0.85 12.51 2.61
C SER A 66 -0.46 13.31 2.59
N ASP A 67 -1.58 12.68 2.95
CA ASP A 67 -2.87 13.35 3.09
C ASP A 67 -2.85 14.40 4.21
N LYS A 68 -2.27 14.09 5.37
CA LYS A 68 -2.15 15.02 6.50
C LYS A 68 -1.27 16.23 6.14
N SER A 69 -0.12 16.00 5.50
CA SER A 69 0.77 17.06 5.01
C SER A 69 0.06 17.95 3.97
N TYR A 70 -0.75 17.36 3.09
CA TYR A 70 -1.57 18.12 2.14
C TYR A 70 -2.59 19.00 2.86
N ILE A 71 -3.30 18.46 3.86
CA ILE A 71 -4.25 19.20 4.71
C ILE A 71 -3.53 20.35 5.43
N GLU A 72 -2.43 20.11 6.14
CA GLU A 72 -1.68 21.14 6.87
C GLU A 72 -1.15 22.27 5.97
N SER A 73 -0.61 21.93 4.78
CA SER A 73 -0.16 22.93 3.81
C SER A 73 -1.28 23.85 3.30
N LYS A 74 -2.54 23.36 3.33
CA LYS A 74 -3.75 24.13 2.99
C LYS A 74 -4.19 25.06 4.11
N PHE A 75 -3.87 24.76 5.37
CA PHE A 75 -4.26 25.55 6.55
C PHE A 75 -3.20 26.58 6.99
N GLN A 76 -1.94 26.44 6.60
CA GLN A 76 -0.87 27.42 6.91
C GLN A 76 -0.75 28.59 5.94
N ASN A 77 -1.55 28.62 4.87
CA ASN A 77 -1.57 29.69 3.86
C ASN A 77 -2.76 30.66 4.04
N HIS A 78 -3.12 31.01 5.27
CA HIS A 78 -4.14 32.02 5.56
C HIS A 78 -3.78 32.91 6.74
#